data_AF-A0A345NLP4-F1
#
_entry.id   AF-A0A345NLP4-F1
#
_cell.length_a   1.000
_cell.length_b   1.000
_cell.length_c   1.000
_cell.angle_alpha   90.00
_cell.angle_beta   90.00
_cell.angle_gamma   90.00
#
_symmetry.space_group_name_H-M   'P 1'
#
loop_
_entity.id
_entity.type
_entity.pdbx_description
1 polymer ?
#
loop_
_entity_poly.entity_id
_entity_poly.type
_entity_poly.pdbx_seq_one_letter_code
_entity_poly.pdbx_strand_id
1 'polypeptide(L)'
;MSDTTPQAARVLVQMHQLLRQAGAEAYRRARQSLDLDTVALASNLTYACDLVFHLVPEPYRDALVDGPEVDGADPVELARRAEELSRTAPVNHFPPGMVPVVEILIETVREFS
;
A
#
# COMPACT_ATOMS: atom_id res chain seq x y z
N MET A 1 18.24 13.45 -9.24
CA MET A 1 17.84 12.06 -9.52
C MET A 1 17.71 11.39 -8.17
N SER A 2 16.57 10.76 -7.87
CA SER A 2 16.38 10.17 -6.53
C SER A 2 17.30 8.97 -6.37
N ASP A 3 18.18 8.98 -5.37
CA ASP A 3 19.11 7.90 -5.01
C ASP A 3 18.38 6.70 -4.38
N THR A 4 17.25 6.29 -4.97
CA THR A 4 16.47 5.15 -4.50
C THR A 4 17.26 3.88 -4.83
N THR A 5 17.76 3.20 -3.80
CA THR A 5 18.47 1.93 -3.97
C THR A 5 17.56 0.88 -4.62
N PRO A 6 18.10 -0.12 -5.35
CA PRO A 6 17.29 -1.21 -5.91
C PRO A 6 16.43 -1.94 -4.87
N GLN A 7 16.90 -2.00 -3.62
CA GLN A 7 16.14 -2.56 -2.51
C GLN A 7 14.96 -1.66 -2.12
N ALA A 8 15.18 -0.35 -2.00
CA ALA A 8 14.09 0.60 -1.73
C ALA A 8 13.04 0.61 -2.86
N ALA A 9 13.47 0.51 -4.12
CA ALA A 9 12.56 0.41 -5.26
C ALA A 9 11.68 -0.86 -5.21
N ARG A 10 12.26 -2.02 -4.84
CA ARG A 10 11.48 -3.25 -4.64
C ARG A 10 10.47 -3.14 -3.50
N VAL A 11 10.85 -2.50 -2.40
CA VAL A 11 9.93 -2.27 -1.28
C VAL A 11 8.77 -1.37 -1.70
N LEU A 12 9.02 -0.30 -2.47
CA LEU A 12 7.96 0.57 -2.99
C LEU A 12 6.99 -0.19 -3.92
N VAL A 13 7.49 -1.08 -4.78
CA VAL A 13 6.66 -1.96 -5.61
C VAL A 13 5.77 -2.86 -4.74
N GLN A 14 6.34 -3.48 -3.71
CA GLN A 14 5.58 -4.33 -2.78
C GLN A 14 4.53 -3.53 -2.00
N MET A 15 4.86 -2.31 -1.54
CA MET A 15 3.94 -1.41 -0.86
C MET A 15 2.77 -1.03 -1.77
N HIS A 16 3.05 -0.67 -3.02
CA HIS A 16 2.01 -0.35 -4.00
C HIS A 16 1.06 -1.52 -4.24
N GLN A 17 1.60 -2.73 -4.46
CA GLN A 17 0.77 -3.92 -4.67
C GLN A 17 -0.13 -4.22 -3.46
N LEU A 18 0.41 -4.08 -2.25
CA LEU A 18 -0.34 -4.31 -1.02
C LEU A 18 -1.45 -3.26 -0.81
N LEU A 19 -1.14 -1.98 -1.01
CA LEU A 19 -2.12 -0.89 -0.94
C LEU A 19 -3.23 -1.05 -1.98
N ARG A 20 -2.87 -1.49 -3.19
CA ARG A 20 -3.85 -1.77 -4.26
C ARG A 20 -4.82 -2.89 -3.87
N GLN A 21 -4.34 -3.97 -3.27
CA GLN A 21 -5.18 -5.08 -2.79
C GLN A 21 -6.04 -4.66 -1.60
N ALA A 22 -5.46 -3.95 -0.62
CA ALA A 22 -6.21 -3.44 0.53
C ALA A 22 -7.28 -2.44 0.13
N GLY A 23 -6.98 -1.52 -0.80
CA GLY A 23 -7.93 -0.53 -1.31
C GLY A 23 -9.11 -1.17 -2.03
N ALA A 24 -8.88 -2.23 -2.81
CA ALA A 24 -9.96 -2.96 -3.46
C ALA A 24 -10.85 -3.74 -2.48
N GLU A 25 -10.26 -4.37 -1.48
CA GLU A 25 -11.01 -5.03 -0.41
C GLU A 25 -11.84 -4.02 0.41
N ALA A 26 -11.26 -2.87 0.76
CA ALA A 26 -11.97 -1.78 1.43
C ALA A 26 -13.11 -1.24 0.56
N TYR A 27 -12.89 -1.05 -0.74
CA TYR A 27 -13.93 -0.61 -1.69
C TYR A 27 -15.07 -1.62 -1.80
N ARG A 28 -14.76 -2.92 -1.83
CA ARG A 28 -15.74 -4.01 -1.82
C ARG A 28 -16.60 -3.98 -0.57
N ARG A 29 -15.99 -3.81 0.61
CA ARG A 29 -16.70 -3.67 1.91
C ARG A 29 -17.54 -2.40 1.97
N ALA A 30 -17.01 -1.27 1.48
CA ALA A 30 -17.74 0.00 1.44
C ALA A 30 -19.00 -0.11 0.59
N ARG A 31 -18.93 -0.81 -0.56
CA ARG A 31 -20.11 -1.09 -1.39
C ARG A 31 -21.16 -1.96 -0.72
N GLN A 32 -20.75 -2.86 0.18
CA GLN A 32 -21.65 -3.79 0.87
C GLN A 32 -22.30 -3.19 2.12
N SER A 33 -21.54 -2.39 2.87
CA SER A 33 -21.96 -1.85 4.17
C SER A 33 -22.52 -0.42 4.10
N LEU A 34 -22.09 0.38 3.11
CA LEU A 34 -22.33 1.82 3.01
C LEU A 34 -21.92 2.61 4.27
N ASP A 35 -21.01 2.03 5.05
CA ASP A 35 -20.45 2.65 6.23
C ASP A 35 -19.44 3.76 5.85
N LEU A 36 -19.56 4.92 6.49
CA LEU A 36 -18.76 6.10 6.17
C LEU A 36 -17.28 5.89 6.54
N ASP A 37 -17.00 5.16 7.61
CA ASP A 37 -15.63 4.89 8.04
C ASP A 37 -14.93 3.98 7.02
N THR A 38 -15.63 2.93 6.56
CA THR A 38 -15.13 2.03 5.51
C THR A 38 -14.94 2.75 4.16
N VAL A 39 -15.80 3.71 3.82
CA VAL A 39 -15.63 4.57 2.63
C VAL A 39 -14.38 5.44 2.76
N ALA A 40 -14.19 6.07 3.92
CA ALA A 40 -13.01 6.90 4.19
C ALA A 40 -11.72 6.08 4.11
N LEU A 41 -11.70 4.87 4.68
CA LEU A 41 -10.59 3.93 4.57
C LEU A 41 -10.26 3.60 3.11
N ALA A 42 -11.26 3.26 2.30
CA ALA A 42 -11.06 2.96 0.88
C ALA A 42 -10.47 4.16 0.11
N SER A 43 -10.93 5.38 0.41
CA SER A 43 -10.36 6.61 -0.16
C SER A 43 -8.91 6.85 0.28
N ASN A 44 -8.59 6.66 1.57
CA ASN A 44 -7.24 6.83 2.09
C ASN A 44 -6.25 5.83 1.48
N LEU A 45 -6.66 4.57 1.32
CA LEU A 45 -5.86 3.53 0.69
C LEU A 45 -5.59 3.79 -0.79
N THR A 46 -6.60 4.31 -1.49
CA THR A 46 -6.44 4.74 -2.90
C THR A 46 -5.43 5.88 -2.99
N TYR A 47 -5.55 6.89 -2.14
CA TYR A 47 -4.62 8.02 -2.10
C TYR A 47 -3.17 7.56 -1.78
N ALA A 48 -3.00 6.68 -0.78
CA ALA A 48 -1.70 6.13 -0.45
C ALA A 48 -1.10 5.32 -1.61
N CYS A 49 -1.91 4.55 -2.32
CA CYS A 49 -1.47 3.79 -3.50
C CYS A 49 -0.94 4.72 -4.60
N ASP A 50 -1.66 5.80 -4.91
CA ASP A 50 -1.26 6.81 -5.90
C ASP A 50 0.03 7.54 -5.49
N LEU A 51 0.17 7.87 -4.20
CA LEU A 51 1.41 8.44 -3.68
C LEU A 51 2.60 7.50 -3.90
N VAL A 52 2.47 6.21 -3.56
CA VAL A 52 3.57 5.24 -3.76
C VAL A 52 3.88 5.07 -5.24
N PHE A 53 2.89 5.05 -6.13
CA PHE A 53 3.11 4.99 -7.58
C PHE A 53 4.07 6.10 -8.07
N HIS A 54 3.88 7.33 -7.59
CA HIS A 54 4.75 8.45 -7.95
C HIS A 54 6.17 8.36 -7.38
N LEU A 55 6.36 7.58 -6.31
CA LEU A 55 7.65 7.37 -5.66
C LEU A 55 8.44 6.19 -6.25
N VAL A 56 7.76 5.27 -6.96
CA VAL A 56 8.42 4.16 -7.69
C VAL A 56 9.24 4.72 -8.86
N PRO A 57 10.56 4.46 -8.91
CA PRO A 57 11.39 4.88 -10.02
C PRO A 57 10.95 4.25 -11.35
N GLU A 58 11.07 5.00 -12.44
CA GLU A 58 10.60 4.61 -13.78
C GLU A 58 10.98 3.17 -14.21
N PRO A 59 12.22 2.68 -14.00
CA PRO A 59 12.61 1.32 -14.40
C PRO A 59 11.87 0.19 -13.69
N TYR A 60 11.15 0.50 -12.60
CA TYR A 60 10.44 -0.49 -11.77
C TYR A 60 8.92 -0.40 -11.92
N ARG A 61 8.39 0.52 -12.75
CA ARG A 61 6.94 0.74 -12.89
C ARG A 61 6.21 -0.40 -13.60
N ASP A 62 6.89 -1.13 -14.48
CA ASP A 62 6.29 -2.27 -15.18
C ASP A 62 5.82 -3.35 -14.19
N ALA A 63 6.56 -3.55 -13.09
CA ALA A 63 6.19 -4.48 -12.03
C ALA A 63 4.92 -4.09 -11.24
N LEU A 64 4.38 -2.90 -11.44
CA LEU A 64 3.11 -2.45 -10.84
C LEU A 64 1.90 -2.99 -11.61
N VAL A 65 2.07 -3.28 -12.90
CA VAL A 65 1.02 -3.78 -13.80
C VAL A 65 0.86 -5.29 -13.65
N ASP A 66 1.97 -6.02 -13.49
CA ASP A 66 2.02 -7.49 -13.32
C ASP A 66 1.71 -7.97 -11.89
N GLY A 67 1.07 -7.13 -11.09
CA GLY A 67 0.74 -7.45 -9.70
C GLY A 67 -0.31 -8.56 -9.55
N PRO A 68 -0.38 -9.21 -8.36
CA PRO A 68 -1.38 -10.21 -8.05
C PRO A 68 -2.81 -9.67 -8.22
N GLU A 69 -3.77 -10.58 -8.45
CA GLU A 69 -5.19 -10.23 -8.51
C GLU A 69 -5.61 -9.38 -7.30
N VAL A 70 -6.43 -8.38 -7.61
CA VAL A 70 -6.74 -7.26 -6.73
C VAL A 70 -8.01 -7.53 -5.91
N ASP A 71 -8.81 -8.51 -6.32
CA ASP A 71 -10.15 -8.74 -5.77
C ASP A 71 -10.16 -9.90 -4.76
N GLY A 72 -10.91 -9.73 -3.66
CA GLY A 72 -11.12 -10.78 -2.65
C GLY A 72 -9.90 -11.17 -1.80
N ALA A 73 -8.92 -10.28 -1.65
CA ALA A 73 -7.76 -10.54 -0.79
C ALA A 73 -8.18 -10.72 0.69
N ASP A 74 -7.63 -11.74 1.36
CA ASP A 74 -7.87 -11.98 2.78
C ASP A 74 -7.30 -10.83 3.63
N PRO A 75 -8.13 -10.10 4.39
CA PRO A 75 -7.70 -9.00 5.25
C PRO A 75 -6.63 -9.38 6.28
N VAL A 76 -6.68 -10.59 6.83
CA VAL A 76 -5.69 -11.07 7.80
C VAL A 76 -4.33 -11.25 7.12
N GLU A 77 -4.34 -11.77 5.90
CA GLU A 77 -3.14 -11.92 5.09
C GLU A 77 -2.58 -10.56 4.62
N LEU A 78 -3.45 -9.60 4.30
CA LEU A 78 -3.05 -8.22 4.02
C LEU A 78 -2.36 -7.57 5.22
N ALA A 79 -2.93 -7.72 6.42
CA ALA A 79 -2.34 -7.20 7.66
C ALA A 79 -0.97 -7.84 7.96
N ARG A 80 -0.86 -9.17 7.80
CA ARG A 80 0.42 -9.90 7.97
C ARG A 80 1.49 -9.41 7.00
N ARG A 81 1.14 -9.26 5.72
CA ARG A 81 2.07 -8.77 4.69
C ARG A 81 2.50 -7.32 4.92
N ALA A 82 1.59 -6.47 5.41
CA ALA A 82 1.91 -5.10 5.80
C ALA A 82 2.91 -5.07 6.97
N GLU A 83 2.69 -5.92 7.98
CA GLU A 83 3.59 -6.02 9.12
C GLU A 83 4.99 -6.49 8.69
N GLU A 84 5.09 -7.54 7.86
CA GLU A 84 6.36 -8.02 7.32
C GLU A 84 7.10 -6.96 6.51
N LEU A 85 6.36 -6.19 5.71
CA LEU A 85 6.90 -5.10 4.93
C LEU A 85 7.42 -3.97 5.82
N SER A 86 6.70 -3.62 6.89
CA SER A 86 7.13 -2.58 7.84
C SER A 86 8.42 -2.94 8.58
N ARG A 87 8.66 -4.23 8.85
CA ARG A 87 9.90 -4.72 9.50
C ARG A 87 11.09 -4.73 8.56
N THR A 88 10.85 -4.83 7.25
CA THR A 88 11.89 -4.97 6.22
C THR A 88 12.14 -3.70 5.44
N ALA A 89 11.25 -2.71 5.57
CA ALA A 89 11.33 -1.41 4.93
C ALA A 89 12.53 -0.61 5.45
N PRO A 90 13.48 -0.22 4.59
CA PRO A 90 14.56 0.67 4.99
C PRO A 90 14.01 2.10 5.08
N VAL A 91 13.42 2.45 6.23
CA VAL A 91 12.79 3.77 6.46
C VAL A 91 13.77 4.92 6.19
N ASN A 92 15.06 4.67 6.40
CA ASN A 92 16.17 5.60 6.19
C ASN A 92 16.54 5.85 4.71
N HIS A 93 15.97 5.09 3.77
CA HIS A 93 16.24 5.19 2.33
C HIS A 93 15.01 5.56 1.50
N PHE A 94 13.91 5.94 2.16
CA PHE A 94 12.72 6.38 1.47
C PHE A 94 12.81 7.85 1.05
N PRO A 95 12.25 8.20 -0.13
CA PRO A 95 12.15 9.58 -0.55
C PRO A 95 11.28 10.40 0.41
N PRO A 96 11.51 11.72 0.53
CA PRO A 96 10.63 12.62 1.28
C PRO A 96 9.17 12.47 0.85
N GLY A 97 8.25 12.35 1.81
CA GLY A 97 6.81 12.12 1.55
C GLY A 97 6.30 10.71 1.85
N MET A 98 7.17 9.79 2.29
CA MET A 98 6.78 8.42 2.66
C MET A 98 6.22 8.26 4.08
N VAL A 99 6.47 9.22 4.99
CA VAL A 99 5.99 9.14 6.38
C VAL A 99 4.46 9.03 6.46
N PRO A 100 3.66 9.85 5.75
CA PRO A 100 2.20 9.72 5.75
C PRO A 100 1.70 8.38 5.18
N VAL A 101 2.40 7.83 4.18
CA VAL A 101 2.05 6.54 3.56
C VAL A 101 2.24 5.39 4.55
N VAL A 102 3.34 5.43 5.31
CA VAL A 102 3.62 4.43 6.35
C VAL A 102 2.63 4.56 7.51
N GLU A 103 2.26 5.78 7.91
CA GLU A 103 1.22 6.02 8.91
C GLU A 103 -0.13 5.43 8.49
N ILE A 104 -0.57 5.69 7.24
CA ILE A 104 -1.80 5.12 6.68
C ILE A 104 -1.75 3.59 6.65
N LEU A 105 -0.61 3.00 6.29
CA LEU A 105 -0.41 1.54 6.31
C LEU A 105 -0.56 0.97 7.72
N ILE A 106 0.01 1.63 8.74
CA ILE A 106 -0.08 1.20 10.13
C ILE A 106 -1.52 1.32 10.66
N GLU A 107 -2.21 2.42 10.35
CA GLU A 107 -3.62 2.61 10.72
C GLU A 107 -4.51 1.55 10.08
N THR A 108 -4.29 1.28 8.79
CA THR A 108 -5.01 0.24 8.05
C THR A 108 -4.83 -1.14 8.70
N VAL A 109 -3.60 -1.50 9.08
CA VAL A 109 -3.34 -2.79 9.78
C VAL A 109 -4.11 -2.87 11.10
N ARG A 110 -4.17 -1.78 11.87
CA ARG A 110 -4.93 -1.74 13.12
C ARG A 110 -6.43 -1.93 12.94
N GLU A 111 -6.99 -1.46 11.83
CA GLU A 111 -8.43 -1.60 11.55
C GLU A 111 -8.81 -3.01 11.07
N PHE A 112 -7.87 -3.77 10.51
CA PHE A 112 -8.08 -5.16 10.08
C PHE A 112 -7.68 -6.22 11.12
N SER A 113 -7.08 -5.82 12.25
CA SER A 113 -6.65 -6.69 13.36
C SER A 113 -7.69 -6.75 14.48
#